data_AF-A0A645JQL2-F1
#
_entry.id   AF-A0A645JQL2-F1
#
_cell.length_a   1.000
_cell.length_b   1.000
_cell.length_c   1.000
_cell.angle_alpha   90.00
_cell.angle_beta   90.00
_cell.angle_gamma   90.00
#
_symmetry.space_group_name_H-M   'P 1'
#
loop_
_entity.id
_entity.type
_entity.pdbx_description
1 polymer ?
#
loop_
_entity_poly.entity_id
_entity_poly.type
_entity_poly.pdbx_seq_one_letter_code
_entity_poly.pdbx_strand_id
1 'polypeptide(L)'
;MVTVNASFGDAYESMIRIGPDDTCVGISFPRYSSRTVEALSFAKSMGARVVAITDGVFSPIAELADYVLMARSDMASFADSLTAPLSLINALIVAASIRRKDDVYERLDQLESLWKRQKVYISSRESAPEKTK
;
A
#
# COMPACT_ATOMS: atom_id res chain seq x y z
N MET A 1 8.00 8.23 -7.23
CA MET A 1 8.13 8.25 -5.75
C MET A 1 6.90 7.54 -5.19
N VAL A 2 7.04 6.61 -4.25
CA VAL A 2 5.87 5.93 -3.64
C VAL A 2 5.63 6.55 -2.28
N THR A 3 4.47 7.17 -2.10
CA THR A 3 4.08 7.83 -0.85
C THR A 3 2.87 7.10 -0.27
N VAL A 4 2.95 6.73 1.01
CA VAL A 4 1.85 6.08 1.74
C VAL A 4 1.40 7.05 2.82
N ASN A 5 0.17 7.55 2.73
CA ASN A 5 -0.36 8.54 3.67
C ASN A 5 -1.50 7.92 4.48
N ALA A 6 -1.36 7.99 5.81
CA ALA A 6 -2.39 7.58 6.76
C ALA A 6 -3.06 8.79 7.46
N SER A 7 -2.47 9.99 7.36
CA SER A 7 -2.92 11.21 8.02
C SER A 7 -3.32 12.30 7.00
N PHE A 8 -4.34 13.08 7.34
CA PHE A 8 -5.06 13.97 6.42
C PHE A 8 -4.30 15.22 5.95
N GLY A 9 -3.37 15.77 6.76
CA GLY A 9 -2.59 16.95 6.37
C GLY A 9 -1.56 16.64 5.28
N ASP A 10 -0.84 15.53 5.47
CA ASP A 10 0.28 15.15 4.59
C ASP A 10 -0.20 14.69 3.20
N ALA A 11 -1.44 14.19 3.08
CA ALA A 11 -1.97 13.66 1.83
C ALA A 11 -2.13 14.75 0.75
N TYR A 12 -2.68 15.91 1.09
CA TYR A 12 -2.85 17.00 0.13
C TYR A 12 -1.52 17.67 -0.22
N GLU A 13 -0.64 17.87 0.75
CA GLU A 13 0.69 18.45 0.52
C GLU A 13 1.55 17.55 -0.39
N SER A 14 1.50 16.24 -0.19
CA SER A 14 2.24 15.29 -1.03
C SER A 14 1.64 15.12 -2.43
N MET A 15 0.33 15.37 -2.59
CA MET A 15 -0.36 15.30 -3.88
C MET A 15 -0.18 16.55 -4.74
N ILE A 16 0.39 17.65 -4.23
CA ILE A 16 0.55 18.91 -4.98
C ILE A 16 1.36 18.75 -6.28
N ARG A 17 2.20 17.71 -6.37
CA ARG A 17 3.04 17.42 -7.54
C ARG A 17 2.50 16.31 -8.44
N ILE A 18 1.33 15.77 -8.13
CA ILE A 18 0.78 14.65 -8.89
C ILE A 18 0.50 15.07 -10.35
N GLY A 19 0.85 14.21 -11.29
CA GLY A 19 0.66 14.50 -12.71
C GLY A 19 0.39 13.26 -13.59
N PRO A 20 0.41 13.43 -14.93
CA PRO A 20 0.00 12.39 -15.88
C PRO A 20 0.83 11.11 -15.88
N ASP A 21 2.08 11.19 -15.40
CA ASP A 21 2.98 10.04 -15.28
C ASP A 21 2.82 9.28 -13.96
N ASP A 22 2.00 9.81 -13.03
CA ASP A 22 1.75 9.20 -11.74
C ASP A 22 0.51 8.29 -11.74
N THR A 23 0.43 7.45 -10.71
CA THR A 23 -0.74 6.61 -10.44
C THR A 23 -1.16 6.78 -8.98
N CYS A 24 -2.41 7.17 -8.77
CA CYS A 24 -3.03 7.28 -7.46
C CYS A 24 -3.86 6.03 -7.18
N VAL A 25 -3.56 5.33 -6.08
CA VAL A 25 -4.33 4.17 -5.64
C VAL A 25 -5.17 4.55 -4.43
N GLY A 26 -6.49 4.57 -4.60
CA GLY A 26 -7.44 4.85 -3.53
C GLY A 26 -8.05 3.57 -2.99
N ILE A 27 -8.05 3.44 -1.66
CA ILE A 27 -8.62 2.28 -0.97
C ILE A 27 -9.79 2.78 -0.13
N SER A 28 -11.01 2.33 -0.43
CA SER A 28 -12.21 2.72 0.31
C SER A 28 -13.28 1.63 0.32
N PHE A 29 -13.81 1.36 1.50
CA PHE A 29 -14.83 0.37 1.81
C PHE A 29 -16.04 1.07 2.44
N PRO A 30 -17.19 0.37 2.65
CA PRO A 30 -18.43 0.98 3.13
C PRO A 30 -18.23 1.91 4.33
N ARG A 31 -19.06 2.97 4.39
CA ARG A 31 -18.75 4.23 5.10
C ARG A 31 -17.63 5.00 4.40
N TYR A 32 -17.73 5.06 3.07
CA TYR A 32 -16.76 5.69 2.17
C TYR A 32 -16.36 7.09 2.66
N SER A 33 -15.05 7.28 2.83
CA SER A 33 -14.49 8.57 3.24
C SER A 33 -14.63 9.58 2.11
N SER A 34 -15.37 10.67 2.34
CA SER A 34 -15.48 11.78 1.38
C SER A 34 -14.10 12.30 0.96
N ARG A 35 -13.13 12.25 1.87
CA ARG A 35 -11.76 12.70 1.62
C ARG A 35 -11.00 11.80 0.65
N THR A 36 -11.24 10.48 0.69
CA THR A 36 -10.65 9.57 -0.30
C THR A 36 -11.24 9.85 -1.69
N VAL A 37 -12.54 10.14 -1.76
CA VAL A 37 -13.21 10.53 -3.00
C VAL A 37 -12.64 11.85 -3.54
N GLU A 38 -12.51 12.87 -2.70
CA GLU A 38 -11.92 14.17 -3.06
C GLU A 38 -10.46 14.03 -3.54
N ALA A 39 -9.63 13.25 -2.84
CA ALA A 39 -8.25 13.02 -3.22
C ALA A 39 -8.14 12.33 -4.60
N LEU A 40 -8.96 11.30 -4.85
CA LEU A 40 -8.98 10.65 -6.17
C LEU A 40 -9.50 11.57 -7.27
N SER A 41 -10.51 12.37 -6.97
CA SER A 41 -11.04 13.36 -7.91
C SER A 41 -9.98 14.40 -8.27
N PHE A 42 -9.20 14.87 -7.29
CA PHE A 42 -8.09 15.78 -7.51
C PHE A 42 -6.96 15.12 -8.32
N ALA A 43 -6.56 13.89 -7.99
CA ALA A 43 -5.58 13.15 -8.76
C ALA A 43 -5.99 13.02 -10.24
N LYS A 44 -7.25 12.67 -10.49
CA LYS A 44 -7.81 12.56 -11.83
C LYS A 44 -7.83 13.89 -12.57
N SER A 45 -8.21 14.98 -11.91
CA SER A 45 -8.22 16.31 -12.54
C SER A 45 -6.82 16.81 -12.92
N MET A 46 -5.79 16.33 -12.22
CA MET A 46 -4.37 16.57 -12.55
C MET A 46 -3.82 15.63 -13.64
N GLY A 47 -4.66 14.74 -14.19
CA GLY A 47 -4.30 13.82 -15.28
C GLY A 47 -3.65 12.51 -14.84
N ALA A 48 -3.49 12.27 -13.54
CA ALA A 48 -2.92 11.04 -13.03
C ALA A 48 -3.86 9.85 -13.25
N ARG A 49 -3.29 8.65 -13.41
CA ARG A 49 -4.08 7.41 -13.46
C ARG A 49 -4.65 7.09 -12.09
N VAL A 50 -5.93 6.73 -12.02
CA VAL A 50 -6.61 6.37 -10.77
C VAL A 50 -6.95 4.89 -10.74
N VAL A 51 -6.54 4.22 -9.66
CA VAL A 51 -6.91 2.84 -9.35
C VAL A 51 -7.71 2.83 -8.05
N ALA A 52 -8.90 2.23 -8.06
CA ALA A 52 -9.73 2.04 -6.87
C ALA A 52 -9.66 0.61 -6.37
N ILE A 53 -9.46 0.44 -5.06
CA ILE A 53 -9.63 -0.82 -4.34
C ILE A 53 -10.83 -0.66 -3.42
N THR A 54 -11.89 -1.44 -3.66
CA THR A 54 -13.20 -1.21 -3.04
C THR A 54 -14.06 -2.48 -2.98
N ASP A 55 -15.24 -2.41 -2.38
CA ASP A 55 -16.17 -3.53 -2.22
C ASP A 55 -17.07 -3.79 -3.45
N GLY A 56 -17.28 -2.78 -4.30
CA GLY A 56 -18.11 -2.95 -5.50
C GLY A 56 -18.04 -1.79 -6.48
N VAL A 57 -18.59 -2.02 -7.69
CA VAL A 57 -18.62 -1.03 -8.79
C VAL A 57 -19.49 0.20 -8.51
N PHE A 58 -20.37 0.13 -7.52
CA PHE A 58 -21.25 1.24 -7.11
C PHE A 58 -20.61 2.11 -6.02
N SER A 59 -19.35 1.87 -5.65
CA SER A 59 -18.68 2.74 -4.69
C SER A 59 -18.33 4.09 -5.34
N PRO A 60 -18.33 5.20 -4.57
CA PRO A 60 -18.01 6.52 -5.12
C PRO A 60 -16.61 6.61 -5.76
N ILE A 61 -15.66 5.82 -5.26
CA ILE A 61 -14.30 5.80 -5.81
C ILE A 61 -14.19 4.97 -7.09
N ALA A 62 -15.12 4.03 -7.34
CA ALA A 62 -15.15 3.25 -8.56
C ALA A 62 -15.50 4.13 -9.78
N GLU A 63 -16.40 5.09 -9.63
CA GLU A 63 -16.78 6.04 -10.69
C GLU A 63 -15.62 6.94 -11.13
N LEU A 64 -14.71 7.25 -10.20
CA LEU A 64 -13.54 8.07 -10.46
C LEU A 64 -12.38 7.25 -11.07
N ALA A 65 -12.37 5.93 -10.94
CA ALA A 65 -11.20 5.14 -11.29
C ALA A 65 -11.11 4.79 -12.78
N ASP A 66 -9.88 4.71 -13.28
CA ASP A 66 -9.59 4.10 -14.58
C ASP A 66 -9.58 2.56 -14.47
N TYR A 67 -9.21 2.05 -13.30
CA TYR A 67 -9.22 0.62 -12.97
C TYR A 67 -9.83 0.37 -11.60
N VAL A 68 -10.73 -0.61 -11.51
CA VAL A 68 -11.38 -0.99 -10.26
C VAL A 68 -10.96 -2.41 -9.89
N LEU A 69 -10.38 -2.58 -8.71
CA LEU A 69 -10.06 -3.86 -8.11
C LEU A 69 -11.02 -4.12 -6.93
N MET A 70 -11.92 -5.08 -7.10
CA MET A 70 -12.92 -5.37 -6.09
C MET A 70 -12.43 -6.43 -5.11
N ALA A 71 -12.65 -6.19 -3.82
CA ALA A 71 -12.47 -7.18 -2.77
C ALA A 71 -13.64 -7.11 -1.80
N ARG A 72 -14.24 -8.25 -1.47
CA ARG A 72 -15.32 -8.27 -0.49
C ARG A 72 -14.80 -7.90 0.89
N SER A 73 -15.48 -6.98 1.56
CA SER A 73 -15.33 -6.73 2.98
C SER A 73 -16.64 -7.11 3.68
N ASP A 74 -16.91 -8.42 3.78
CA ASP A 74 -18.12 -8.90 4.46
C ASP A 74 -17.97 -8.66 5.98
N MET A 75 -19.07 -8.28 6.62
CA MET A 75 -19.12 -7.94 8.04
C MET A 75 -19.05 -9.24 8.87
N ALA A 76 -17.95 -9.48 9.59
CA ALA A 76 -17.73 -10.74 10.30
C ALA A 76 -18.44 -10.82 11.67
N SER A 77 -18.93 -9.69 12.21
CA SER A 77 -19.84 -9.59 13.38
C SER A 77 -20.00 -8.15 13.85
N PHE A 78 -18.88 -7.42 14.02
CA PHE A 78 -18.84 -6.03 14.53
C PHE A 78 -17.86 -5.12 13.77
N ALA A 79 -17.01 -5.71 12.92
CA ALA A 79 -16.07 -5.02 12.06
C ALA A 79 -16.03 -5.72 10.71
N ASP A 80 -15.72 -4.96 9.67
CA ASP A 80 -15.56 -5.48 8.31
C ASP A 80 -14.29 -6.34 8.23
N SER A 81 -14.37 -7.49 7.54
CA SER A 81 -13.18 -8.30 7.28
C SER A 81 -12.33 -7.65 6.19
N LEU A 82 -11.12 -7.20 6.54
CA LEU A 82 -10.15 -6.67 5.57
C LEU A 82 -9.23 -7.75 4.99
N THR A 83 -9.49 -9.03 5.25
CA THR A 83 -8.64 -10.14 4.78
C THR A 83 -8.56 -10.19 3.26
N ALA A 84 -9.69 -10.12 2.55
CA ALA A 84 -9.68 -10.12 1.09
C ALA A 84 -9.04 -8.84 0.50
N PRO A 85 -9.37 -7.62 1.00
CA PRO A 85 -8.66 -6.40 0.58
C PRO A 85 -7.15 -6.47 0.76
N LEU A 86 -6.66 -6.91 1.92
CA LEU A 86 -5.23 -7.03 2.19
C LEU A 86 -4.57 -8.10 1.33
N SER A 87 -5.25 -9.22 1.09
CA SER A 87 -4.74 -10.27 0.20
C SER A 87 -4.61 -9.78 -1.24
N LEU A 88 -5.58 -9.00 -1.72
CA LEU A 88 -5.54 -8.37 -3.04
C LEU A 88 -4.38 -7.36 -3.14
N ILE A 89 -4.19 -6.51 -2.13
CA ILE A 89 -3.06 -5.58 -2.07
C ILE A 89 -1.73 -6.34 -2.10
N ASN A 90 -1.61 -7.42 -1.33
CA ASN A 90 -0.42 -8.26 -1.34
C ASN A 90 -0.17 -8.88 -2.72
N ALA A 91 -1.22 -9.41 -3.37
CA ALA A 91 -1.10 -9.96 -4.72
C ALA A 91 -0.65 -8.89 -5.73
N LEU A 92 -1.16 -7.66 -5.61
CA LEU A 92 -0.74 -6.53 -6.46
C LEU A 92 0.73 -6.18 -6.24
N ILE A 93 1.19 -6.11 -5.00
CA ILE A 93 2.59 -5.88 -4.65
C ILE A 93 3.47 -6.97 -5.26
N VAL A 94 3.13 -8.25 -5.06
CA VAL A 94 3.91 -9.37 -5.61
C VAL A 94 3.95 -9.33 -7.13
N ALA A 95 2.81 -9.08 -7.79
CA ALA A 95 2.76 -8.99 -9.24
C ALA A 95 3.60 -7.82 -9.79
N ALA A 96 3.59 -6.66 -9.12
CA ALA A 96 4.43 -5.53 -9.47
C ALA A 96 5.92 -5.83 -9.27
N SER A 97 6.28 -6.48 -8.16
CA SER A 97 7.65 -6.88 -7.85
C SER A 97 8.20 -7.89 -8.87
N ILE A 98 7.39 -8.84 -9.32
CA ILE A 98 7.79 -9.83 -10.34
C ILE A 98 8.18 -9.16 -11.67
N ARG A 99 7.60 -8.01 -12.01
CA ARG A 99 7.93 -7.25 -13.23
C ARG A 99 9.22 -6.43 -13.10
N ARG A 100 9.72 -6.22 -11.88
CA ARG A 100 10.94 -5.47 -11.56
C ARG A 100 11.89 -6.28 -10.68
N LYS A 101 12.01 -7.59 -10.94
CA LYS A 101 12.72 -8.52 -10.06
C LYS A 101 14.13 -8.03 -9.71
N ASP A 102 14.91 -7.66 -10.72
CA ASP A 102 16.31 -7.28 -10.53
C ASP A 102 16.45 -6.03 -9.62
N ASP A 103 15.69 -4.96 -9.91
CA ASP A 103 15.63 -3.76 -9.07
C ASP A 103 15.23 -4.06 -7.62
N VAL A 104 14.25 -4.96 -7.42
CA VAL A 104 13.72 -5.30 -6.10
C VAL A 104 14.75 -6.07 -5.28
N TYR A 105 15.43 -7.04 -5.88
CA TYR A 105 16.50 -7.79 -5.20
C TYR A 105 17.65 -6.87 -4.80
N GLU A 106 18.10 -5.98 -5.68
CA GLU A 106 19.17 -5.03 -5.34
C GLU A 106 18.79 -4.11 -4.17
N ARG A 107 17.55 -3.60 -4.14
CA ARG A 107 17.06 -2.76 -3.03
C ARG A 107 16.95 -3.53 -1.72
N LEU A 108 16.52 -4.80 -1.77
CA LEU A 108 16.47 -5.67 -0.59
C LEU A 108 17.87 -5.96 -0.06
N ASP A 109 18.84 -6.27 -0.93
CA ASP A 109 20.23 -6.50 -0.54
C ASP A 109 20.87 -5.26 0.10
N GLN A 110 20.55 -4.07 -0.43
CA GLN A 110 20.97 -2.80 0.16
C GLN A 110 20.38 -2.60 1.56
N LEU A 111 19.09 -2.89 1.76
CA LEU A 111 18.41 -2.83 3.05
C LEU A 111 19.01 -3.82 4.05
N GLU A 112 19.21 -5.07 3.65
CA GLU A 112 19.83 -6.08 4.51
C GLU A 112 21.25 -5.67 4.92
N SER A 113 22.03 -5.11 4.00
CA SER A 113 23.37 -4.61 4.26
C SER A 113 23.37 -3.43 5.24
N LEU A 114 22.36 -2.55 5.19
CA LEU A 114 22.18 -1.47 6.16
C LEU A 114 21.79 -2.00 7.54
N TRP A 115 20.85 -2.95 7.62
CA TRP A 115 20.44 -3.55 8.88
C TRP A 115 21.56 -4.33 9.57
N LYS A 116 22.39 -5.05 8.80
CA LYS A 116 23.61 -5.71 9.31
C LYS A 116 24.60 -4.69 9.88
N ARG A 117 24.84 -3.58 9.18
CA ARG A 117 25.75 -2.52 9.66
C ARG A 117 25.26 -1.84 10.93
N GLN A 118 23.95 -1.63 11.05
CA GLN A 118 23.34 -0.95 12.19
C GLN A 118 22.99 -1.88 13.36
N LYS A 119 23.29 -3.19 13.27
CA LYS A 119 22.92 -4.21 14.28
C LYS A 119 21.45 -4.17 14.70
N VAL A 120 20.57 -3.86 13.76
CA VAL A 120 19.12 -3.69 14.04
C VAL A 120 18.49 -5.00 14.49
N TYR A 121 19.03 -6.13 14.04
CA TYR A 121 18.60 -7.46 14.46
C TYR A 121 19.68 -8.12 15.33
N ILE A 122 19.26 -8.67 16.47
CA ILE A 122 20.07 -9.56 17.29
C ILE A 122 20.15 -10.90 16.56
N SER A 123 21.35 -11.32 16.13
CA SER A 123 21.54 -12.71 15.71
C SER A 123 21.40 -13.60 16.93
N SER A 124 20.39 -14.48 16.96
CA SER A 124 20.08 -15.39 18.08
C SER A 124 21.11 -16.52 18.28
N ARG A 125 22.41 -16.24 18.21
CA ARG A 125 23.50 -17.20 18.47
C ARG A 125 24.49 -16.79 19.57
N GLU A 126 24.22 -15.74 20.31
CA GLU A 126 25.06 -15.29 21.43
C GLU A 126 24.29 -15.35 22.76
N SER A 127 23.82 -16.55 23.13
CA SER A 127 23.33 -16.82 24.48
C SER A 127 23.29 -18.32 24.77
N ALA A 128 24.47 -18.93 24.83
CA ALA A 128 24.69 -20.10 25.68
C ALA A 128 26.12 -20.04 26.24
N PRO A 129 26.31 -19.72 27.53
CA PRO A 129 27.59 -19.99 28.17
C PRO A 129 27.78 -21.51 28.23
N GLU A 130 28.91 -21.94 27.70
CA GLU A 130 29.43 -23.29 27.77
C GLU A 130 29.44 -23.75 29.23
N LYS A 131 28.59 -24.72 29.58
CA LYS A 131 28.65 -25.38 30.89
C LYS A 131 29.90 -26.24 30.92
N THR A 132 30.98 -25.73 31.50
CA THR A 132 32.14 -26.52 31.92
C THR A 132 31.67 -27.64 32.84
N LYS A 133 32.01 -28.88 32.49
CA LYS A 133 31.99 -30.04 33.37
C LYS A 133 33.40 -30.30 33.87
#